data_AF-A0A6L6BZM0-F1
#
_entry.id   AF-A0A6L6BZM0-F1
#
_cell.length_a   1.000
_cell.length_b   1.000
_cell.length_c   1.000
_cell.angle_alpha   90.00
_cell.angle_beta   90.00
_cell.angle_gamma   90.00
#
_symmetry.space_group_name_H-M   'P 1'
#
loop_
_entity.id
_entity.type
_entity.pdbx_description
1 polymer ?
#
loop_
_entity_poly.entity_id
_entity_poly.type
_entity_poly.pdbx_seq_one_letter_code
_entity_poly.pdbx_strand_id
1 'polypeptide(L)' 'MTAFPANPVQPTINAADAGIDLAALDTLRRRIQVEVDAGRMPAAQMAMAVNQELAVFESFG' A
#
# COMPACT_ATOMS: atom_id res chain seq x y z
N MET A 1 9.39 1.06 28.56
CA MET A 1 8.80 1.33 27.24
C MET A 1 9.58 0.53 26.21
N THR A 2 9.13 -0.67 25.88
CA THR A 2 9.68 -1.43 24.76
C THR A 2 9.16 -0.79 23.48
N ALA A 3 10.05 -0.18 22.70
CA ALA A 3 9.72 0.27 21.36
C ALA A 3 9.22 -0.95 20.56
N PHE A 4 8.08 -0.83 19.89
CA PHE A 4 7.67 -1.82 18.90
C PHE A 4 8.80 -1.96 17.88
N PRO A 5 9.25 -3.18 17.55
CA PRO A 5 10.29 -3.34 16.54
C PRO A 5 9.79 -2.74 15.22
N ALA A 6 10.55 -1.78 14.69
CA ALA A 6 10.32 -1.21 13.38
C ALA A 6 10.65 -2.28 12.34
N ASN A 7 9.70 -3.16 12.06
CA ASN A 7 9.75 -4.02 10.89
C ASN A 7 8.74 -3.46 9.89
N PRO A 8 9.08 -2.41 9.12
CA PRO A 8 8.20 -1.97 8.05
C PRO A 8 8.10 -3.15 7.09
N VAL A 9 6.90 -3.69 6.91
CA VAL A 9 6.66 -4.71 5.90
C VAL A 9 7.06 -4.09 4.56
N GLN A 10 8.12 -4.62 3.93
CA GLN A 10 8.62 -4.11 2.65
C GLN A 10 8.14 -5.01 1.51
N PRO A 11 7.81 -4.44 0.34
CA PRO A 11 7.62 -5.23 -0.86
C PRO A 11 8.84 -6.12 -1.14
N THR A 12 8.58 -7.39 -1.43
CA THR A 12 9.61 -8.38 -1.79
C THR A 12 9.85 -8.43 -3.30
N ILE A 13 8.89 -7.94 -4.10
CA ILE A 13 9.01 -7.81 -5.56
C ILE A 13 8.57 -6.43 -6.03
N ASN A 14 9.05 -6.03 -7.21
CA ASN A 14 8.57 -4.82 -7.87
C ASN A 14 7.17 -5.05 -8.44
N ALA A 15 6.26 -4.09 -8.26
CA ALA A 15 4.90 -4.18 -8.79
C ALA A 15 4.85 -4.32 -10.33
N ALA A 16 5.73 -3.65 -11.07
CA ALA A 16 5.81 -3.76 -12.52
C ALA A 16 6.20 -5.18 -12.95
N ASP A 17 7.21 -5.76 -12.29
CA ASP A 17 7.69 -7.12 -12.54
C ASP A 17 6.64 -8.17 -12.15
N ALA A 18 5.79 -7.84 -11.18
CA ALA A 18 4.63 -8.64 -10.77
C ALA A 18 3.46 -8.61 -11.77
N GLY A 19 3.56 -7.84 -12.85
CA GLY A 19 2.49 -7.65 -13.83
C GLY A 19 1.34 -6.76 -13.34
N ILE A 20 1.55 -5.95 -12.31
CA ILE A 20 0.56 -4.98 -11.84
C ILE A 20 0.55 -3.79 -12.80
N ASP A 21 -0.66 -3.42 -13.25
CA ASP A 21 -0.88 -2.17 -13.98
C ASP A 21 -0.62 -0.97 -13.06
N LEU A 22 0.49 -0.29 -13.29
CA LEU A 22 0.91 0.86 -12.49
C LEU A 22 -0.05 2.05 -12.60
N ALA A 23 -0.72 2.23 -13.74
CA ALA A 23 -1.69 3.33 -13.92
C ALA A 23 -2.97 3.06 -13.13
N ALA A 24 -3.44 1.82 -13.11
CA ALA A 24 -4.56 1.40 -12.27
C ALA A 24 -4.20 1.51 -10.78
N LEU A 25 -2.99 1.09 -10.40
CA LEU A 25 -2.49 1.20 -9.03
C LEU A 25 -2.42 2.67 -8.57
N ASP A 26 -1.90 3.57 -9.39
CA ASP A 26 -1.86 5.00 -9.10
C ASP A 26 -3.27 5.62 -8.98
N THR A 27 -4.21 5.14 -9.80
CA THR A 27 -5.62 5.56 -9.71
C THR A 27 -6.21 5.15 -8.36
N LEU A 28 -5.96 3.93 -7.91
CA LEU A 28 -6.41 3.43 -6.61
C LEU A 28 -5.79 4.23 -5.46
N ARG A 29 -4.48 4.46 -5.48
CA ARG A 29 -3.76 5.28 -4.48
C ARG A 29 -4.39 6.66 -4.33
N ARG A 30 -4.60 7.35 -5.46
CA ARG A 30 -5.23 8.68 -5.47
C ARG A 30 -6.64 8.64 -4.90
N ARG A 31 -7.41 7.59 -5.21
CA ARG A 31 -8.77 7.49 -4.68
C ARG A 31 -8.77 7.30 -3.17
N ILE A 32 -7.92 6.43 -2.64
CA ILE A 32 -7.75 6.23 -1.20
C ILE A 32 -7.38 7.56 -0.53
N GLN A 33 -6.39 8.27 -1.05
CA GLN A 33 -5.96 9.56 -0.51
C GLN A 33 -7.10 10.58 -0.47
N VAL A 34 -7.92 10.68 -1.54
CA VAL A 34 -9.08 11.59 -1.57
C VAL A 34 -10.10 11.29 -0.47
N GLU A 35 -10.33 10.02 -0.15
CA GLU A 35 -11.26 9.64 0.92
C GLU A 35 -10.68 9.92 2.32
N VAL A 36 -9.35 9.76 2.48
CA VAL A 36 -8.63 10.11 3.70
C VAL A 36 -8.63 11.61 3.93
N ASP A 37 -8.23 12.39 2.94
CA ASP A 37 -8.18 13.85 2.99
C ASP A 37 -9.57 14.47 3.26
N ALA A 38 -10.63 13.83 2.75
CA ALA A 38 -12.00 14.27 3.02
C ALA A 38 -12.52 13.88 4.42
N GLY A 39 -11.72 13.20 5.23
CA GLY A 39 -12.10 12.72 6.57
C GLY A 39 -13.18 11.64 6.57
N ARG A 40 -13.52 11.07 5.40
CA ARG A 40 -14.49 9.98 5.28
C ARG A 40 -13.88 8.64 5.68
N MET A 41 -12.56 8.53 5.58
CA MET A 41 -11.79 7.39 6.01
C MET A 41 -10.64 7.87 6.91
N PRO A 42 -10.64 7.54 8.21
CA PRO A 42 -9.64 8.09 9.14
C PRO A 42 -8.21 7.63 8.84
N ALA A 43 -8.04 6.44 8.26
CA ALA A 43 -6.78 5.91 7.75
C ALA A 43 -7.07 4.71 6.83
N ALA A 44 -6.11 4.32 6.01
CA ALA A 44 -6.17 3.10 5.21
C ALA A 44 -4.81 2.41 5.10
N GLN A 45 -4.84 1.11 4.84
CA GLN A 45 -3.66 0.34 4.46
C GLN A 45 -4.01 -0.54 3.26
N MET A 46 -3.03 -0.72 2.38
CA MET A 46 -3.16 -1.54 1.18
C MET A 46 -1.98 -2.49 1.09
N ALA A 47 -2.27 -3.77 0.84
CA ALA A 47 -1.28 -4.81 0.60
C ALA A 47 -1.69 -5.60 -0.64
N MET A 48 -0.76 -5.82 -1.58
CA MET A 48 -0.99 -6.61 -2.78
C MET A 48 0.14 -7.60 -2.98
N ALA A 49 -0.23 -8.87 -3.20
CA ALA A 49 0.72 -9.95 -3.42
C ALA A 49 0.44 -10.67 -4.74
N VAL A 50 1.50 -11.08 -5.41
CA VAL A 50 1.47 -11.89 -6.63
C VAL A 50 2.41 -13.06 -6.41
N ASN A 51 1.97 -14.29 -6.70
CA ASN A 51 2.79 -15.50 -6.53
C ASN A 51 3.41 -15.66 -5.13
N GLN A 52 2.66 -15.32 -4.07
CA GLN A 52 3.09 -15.36 -2.67
C GLN A 52 4.17 -14.33 -2.29
N GLU A 53 4.50 -13.41 -3.20
CA GLU A 53 5.45 -12.33 -2.99
C GLU A 53 4.71 -11.00 -2.88
N LEU A 54 5.13 -10.14 -1.95
CA LEU A 54 4.48 -8.86 -1.69
C LEU A 54 4.99 -7.82 -2.67
N ALA A 55 4.09 -7.23 -3.45
CA ALA A 55 4.43 -6.24 -4.47
C ALA A 55 4.15 -4.80 -4.03
N VAL A 56 3.16 -4.60 -3.16
CA VAL A 56 2.77 -3.29 -2.64
C VAL A 56 2.41 -3.43 -1.17
N PHE A 57 2.93 -2.53 -0.34
CA PHE A 57 2.48 -2.34 1.03
C PHE A 57 2.55 -0.85 1.39
N GLU A 58 1.39 -0.23 1.56
CA GLU A 58 1.25 1.22 1.71
C GLU A 58 0.27 1.56 2.83
N SER A 59 0.53 2.66 3.51
CA SER A 59 -0.33 3.21 4.56
C SER A 59 -0.69 4.65 4.22
N PHE A 60 -1.92 5.04 4.51
CA PHE A 60 -2.52 6.34 4.26
C PHE A 60 -3.13 6.84 5.57
N GLY A 61 -2.89 8.09 5.96
CA GLY A 61 -3.40 8.70 7.19
C GLY A 61 -3.07 10.17 7.28
#